data_AF-A0A4R5FYW3-F1
#
_entry.id   AF-A0A4R5FYW3-F1
#
_cell.length_a   1.000
_cell.length_b   1.000
_cell.length_c   1.000
_cell.angle_alpha   90.00
_cell.angle_beta   90.00
_cell.angle_gamma   90.00
#
_symmetry.space_group_name_H-M   'P 1'
#
loop_
_entity.id
_entity.type
_entity.pdbx_description
1 polymer ?
#
loop_
_entity_poly.entity_id
_entity_poly.type
_entity_poly.pdbx_seq_one_letter_code
_entity_poly.pdbx_strand_id
1 'polypeptide(L)'
;MYNRLRLPFHLECPACGERDRWWLQFRFGTLTLADYELGHRVNWLRRGLKEGRPGLGRVLIQGTLEECPHCRADLGPAHEIWIIEVRDDVFATVVEDTSGQGYWQEFWRVA
;
A
#
# COMPACT_ATOMS: atom_id res chain seq x y z
N MET A 1 -2.85 7.72 10.89
CA MET A 1 -3.74 6.56 10.69
C MET A 1 -3.60 6.12 9.25
N TYR A 2 -3.45 4.83 9.00
CA TYR A 2 -3.17 4.24 7.68
C TYR A 2 -4.31 3.30 7.27
N ASN A 3 -4.32 2.91 6.00
CA ASN A 3 -5.09 1.77 5.49
C ASN A 3 -4.09 0.66 5.13
N ARG A 4 -4.60 -0.56 4.89
CA ARG A 4 -3.77 -1.68 4.47
C ARG A 4 -4.20 -2.23 3.12
N LEU A 5 -3.24 -2.63 2.30
CA LEU A 5 -3.48 -3.37 1.05
C LEU A 5 -2.77 -4.72 1.15
N ARG A 6 -3.50 -5.82 0.92
CA ARG A 6 -2.90 -7.14 0.84
C ARG A 6 -2.17 -7.31 -0.49
N LEU A 7 -0.92 -7.76 -0.46
CA LEU A 7 -0.21 -8.14 -1.67
C LEU A 7 -0.96 -9.28 -2.39
N PRO A 8 -1.05 -9.25 -3.72
CA PRO A 8 -1.75 -10.29 -4.49
C PRO A 8 -0.94 -11.59 -4.63
N PHE A 9 0.34 -11.57 -4.23
CA PHE A 9 1.25 -12.70 -4.29
C PHE A 9 1.92 -12.94 -2.93
N HIS A 10 2.53 -14.12 -2.79
CA HIS A 10 3.21 -14.52 -1.56
C HIS A 10 4.66 -14.05 -1.58
N LEU A 11 5.13 -13.51 -0.46
CA LEU A 11 6.55 -13.23 -0.20
C LEU A 11 7.07 -14.21 0.85
N GLU A 12 8.29 -14.68 0.64
CA GLU A 12 9.00 -15.52 1.58
C GLU A 12 9.71 -14.65 2.62
N CYS A 13 9.54 -14.97 3.91
CA CYS A 13 10.28 -14.32 4.97
C CYS A 13 11.67 -14.97 5.11
N PRO A 14 12.79 -14.25 4.91
CA PRO A 14 14.13 -14.81 5.07
C PRO A 14 14.45 -15.17 6.52
N ALA A 15 13.72 -14.63 7.49
CA ALA A 15 13.95 -14.90 8.91
C ALA A 15 13.28 -16.19 9.42
N CYS A 16 12.12 -16.58 8.86
CA CYS A 16 11.39 -17.77 9.30
C CYS A 16 11.08 -18.80 8.20
N GLY A 17 11.32 -18.47 6.94
CA GLY A 17 11.06 -19.33 5.77
C GLY A 17 9.59 -19.40 5.32
N GLU A 18 8.66 -18.79 6.06
CA GLU A 18 7.24 -18.84 5.72
C GLU A 18 6.89 -17.99 4.49
N ARG A 19 5.93 -18.48 3.68
CA ARG A 19 5.45 -17.83 2.45
C ARG A 19 3.99 -17.43 2.58
N ASP A 20 3.72 -16.14 2.76
CA ASP A 20 2.37 -15.62 2.91
C ASP A 20 2.16 -14.32 2.12
N ARG A 21 0.93 -13.81 2.06
CA ARG A 21 0.57 -12.50 1.51
C ARG A 21 0.74 -11.44 2.58
N TRP A 22 1.70 -10.55 2.35
CA TRP A 22 2.01 -9.47 3.28
C TRP A 22 1.06 -8.29 3.10
N TRP A 23 1.06 -7.40 4.08
CA TRP A 23 0.27 -6.18 4.07
C TRP A 23 1.16 -4.98 3.79
N LEU A 24 0.63 -4.01 3.03
CA LEU A 24 1.22 -2.69 2.86
C LEU A 24 0.40 -1.66 3.62
N GLN A 25 1.03 -0.82 4.44
CA GLN A 25 0.40 0.36 5.01
C GLN A 25 0.50 1.55 4.06
N PHE A 26 -0.61 2.24 3.83
CA PHE A 26 -0.62 3.41 2.95
C PHE A 26 -1.59 4.48 3.43
N ARG A 27 -1.45 5.69 2.88
CA ARG A 27 -2.31 6.84 3.15
C ARG A 27 -2.98 7.33 1.87
N PHE A 28 -4.22 6.89 1.64
CA PHE A 28 -5.07 7.38 0.56
C PHE A 28 -6.53 6.96 0.81
N GLY A 29 -7.49 7.78 0.37
CA GLY A 29 -8.90 7.58 0.66
C GLY A 29 -9.24 7.94 2.11
N THR A 30 -10.24 7.29 2.68
CA THR A 30 -10.61 7.46 4.09
C THR A 30 -9.60 6.77 5.00
N LEU A 31 -9.02 7.49 5.95
CA LEU A 31 -8.03 6.94 6.89
C LEU A 31 -8.75 6.27 8.08
N THR A 32 -9.23 5.04 7.86
CA THR A 32 -10.10 4.28 8.81
C THR A 32 -9.53 2.94 9.28
N LEU A 33 -8.23 2.66 9.04
CA LEU A 33 -7.65 1.32 9.25
C LEU A 33 -8.38 0.26 8.42
N ALA A 34 -8.77 0.63 7.20
CA ALA A 34 -9.47 -0.28 6.30
C ALA A 34 -8.48 -1.21 5.59
N ASP A 35 -8.89 -2.45 5.41
CA ASP A 35 -8.15 -3.47 4.66
C ASP A 35 -8.70 -3.57 3.23
N TYR A 36 -7.80 -3.55 2.25
CA TYR A 36 -8.11 -3.63 0.83
C TYR A 36 -7.39 -4.79 0.16
N GLU A 37 -7.91 -5.20 -0.99
CA GLU A 37 -7.25 -6.03 -1.98
C GLU A 37 -7.29 -5.32 -3.34
N LEU A 38 -6.46 -5.76 -4.29
CA LEU A 38 -6.57 -5.28 -5.67
C LEU A 38 -7.98 -5.55 -6.22
N GLY A 39 -8.50 -4.61 -7.00
CA GLY A 39 -9.87 -4.60 -7.51
C GLY A 39 -10.89 -3.94 -6.57
N HIS A 40 -10.55 -3.69 -5.30
CA HIS A 40 -11.43 -2.94 -4.40
C HIS A 40 -11.48 -1.47 -4.79
N ARG A 41 -12.66 -0.85 -4.58
CA ARG A 41 -12.85 0.59 -4.73
C ARG A 41 -12.32 1.34 -3.51
N VAL A 42 -11.74 2.51 -3.74
CA VAL A 42 -11.32 3.43 -2.67
C VAL A 42 -12.57 3.90 -1.91
N ASN A 43 -12.55 3.73 -0.59
CA ASN A 43 -13.62 4.27 0.25
C ASN A 43 -13.41 5.77 0.49
N TRP A 44 -14.35 6.57 0.02
CA TRP A 44 -14.43 8.01 0.27
C TRP A 44 -15.61 8.32 1.20
N LEU A 45 -15.51 7.94 2.48
CA LEU A 45 -16.52 8.26 3.49
C LEU A 45 -16.85 9.75 3.47
N ARG A 46 -18.13 10.07 3.69
CA ARG A 46 -18.61 11.47 3.68
C ARG A 46 -18.05 12.32 4.83
N ARG A 47 -17.61 11.69 5.93
CA ARG A 47 -17.05 12.34 7.13
C ARG A 47 -15.83 11.56 7.61
N GLY A 48 -14.88 12.26 8.24
CA GLY A 48 -13.63 11.67 8.77
C GLY A 48 -12.38 12.22 8.09
N LEU A 49 -11.21 11.78 8.57
CA LEU A 49 -9.92 12.10 7.96
C LEU A 49 -9.80 11.39 6.62
N LYS A 50 -9.39 12.13 5.60
CA LYS A 50 -9.20 11.64 4.24
C LYS A 50 -7.91 12.20 3.65
N GLU A 51 -7.33 11.44 2.75
CA GLU A 51 -6.11 11.74 2.02
C GLU A 51 -6.40 11.56 0.52
N GLY A 52 -6.07 12.56 -0.30
CA GLY A 52 -6.46 12.57 -1.71
C GLY A 52 -7.92 12.99 -1.98
N ARG A 53 -8.39 12.72 -3.20
CA ARG A 53 -9.76 13.02 -3.66
C ARG A 53 -10.21 12.02 -4.74
N PRO A 54 -11.53 11.77 -4.90
CA PRO A 54 -12.04 10.85 -5.93
C PRO A 54 -11.86 11.40 -7.34
N GLY A 55 -11.93 10.52 -8.34
CA GLY A 55 -12.04 10.88 -9.76
C GLY A 55 -10.76 11.46 -10.38
N LEU A 56 -9.59 11.13 -9.84
CA LEU A 56 -8.28 11.62 -10.34
C LEU A 56 -7.77 10.88 -11.59
N GLY A 57 -8.51 9.90 -12.12
CA GLY A 57 -8.11 9.07 -13.26
C GLY A 57 -7.02 8.06 -12.89
N ARG A 58 -5.80 8.53 -12.62
CA ARG A 58 -4.66 7.69 -12.23
C ARG A 58 -3.88 8.33 -11.08
N VAL A 59 -3.66 7.55 -10.02
CA VAL A 59 -2.90 7.96 -8.83
C VAL A 59 -1.89 6.89 -8.48
N LEU A 60 -0.67 7.30 -8.13
CA LEU A 60 0.34 6.45 -7.52
C LEU A 60 0.44 6.76 -6.04
N ILE A 61 0.53 5.74 -5.20
CA ILE A 61 0.59 5.86 -3.74
C ILE A 61 1.82 5.06 -3.28
N GLN A 62 2.62 5.64 -2.39
CA GLN A 62 3.63 4.89 -1.67
C GLN A 62 3.01 4.18 -0.47
N GLY A 63 3.16 2.86 -0.46
CA GLY A 63 2.89 2.01 0.69
C GLY A 63 4.19 1.49 1.31
N THR A 64 4.15 1.23 2.60
CA THR A 64 5.25 0.63 3.37
C THR A 64 4.88 -0.82 3.70
N LEU A 65 5.78 -1.76 3.42
CA LEU A 65 5.60 -3.16 3.76
C LEU A 65 5.55 -3.34 5.29
N GLU A 66 4.55 -4.05 5.79
CA GLU A 66 4.50 -4.43 7.21
C GLU A 66 5.51 -5.52 7.54
N GLU A 67 5.80 -5.70 8.83
CA GLU A 67 6.56 -6.85 9.32
C GLU A 67 5.93 -8.19 8.91
N CYS A 68 6.75 -9.25 8.86
CA CYS A 68 6.29 -10.61 8.57
C CYS A 68 5.09 -10.99 9.44
N PRO A 69 3.98 -11.50 8.86
CA PRO A 69 2.79 -11.84 9.63
C PRO A 69 3.02 -13.00 10.62
N HIS A 70 4.07 -13.82 10.41
CA HIS A 70 4.38 -14.97 11.25
C HIS A 70 5.39 -14.66 12.35
N CYS A 71 6.58 -14.16 12.00
CA CYS A 71 7.68 -13.97 12.94
C CYS A 71 8.00 -12.51 13.27
N ARG A 72 7.24 -11.55 12.70
CA ARG A 72 7.41 -10.10 12.91
C ARG A 72 8.76 -9.54 12.44
N ALA A 73 9.54 -10.30 11.68
CA ALA A 73 10.76 -9.78 11.06
C ALA A 73 10.44 -8.78 9.94
N ASP A 74 11.16 -7.67 9.93
CA ASP A 74 11.20 -6.72 8.82
C ASP A 74 12.13 -7.24 7.71
N LEU A 75 11.81 -6.98 6.44
CA LEU A 75 12.66 -7.37 5.29
C LEU A 75 13.81 -6.40 5.03
N GLY A 76 13.82 -5.26 5.72
CA GLY A 76 14.81 -4.20 5.62
C GLY A 76 14.43 -3.11 4.62
N PRO A 77 15.17 -1.98 4.63
CA PRO A 77 14.85 -0.79 3.85
C PRO A 77 14.78 -1.00 2.33
N ALA A 78 15.42 -2.06 1.82
CA ALA A 78 15.42 -2.37 0.40
C ALA A 78 14.06 -2.88 -0.12
N HIS A 79 13.24 -3.47 0.76
CA HIS A 79 11.94 -4.06 0.42
C HIS A 79 10.76 -3.27 1.02
N GLU A 80 11.08 -2.13 1.65
CA GLU A 80 10.17 -1.37 2.48
C GLU A 80 9.12 -0.64 1.64
N ILE A 81 9.50 -0.08 0.49
CA ILE A 81 8.65 0.83 -0.28
C ILE A 81 8.01 0.10 -1.46
N TRP A 82 6.70 0.27 -1.59
CA TRP A 82 5.87 -0.31 -2.64
C TRP A 82 5.01 0.78 -3.29
N ILE A 83 4.81 0.70 -4.59
CA ILE A 83 3.96 1.60 -5.35
C ILE A 83 2.62 0.93 -5.63
N ILE A 84 1.56 1.49 -5.07
CA ILE A 84 0.17 1.11 -5.32
C ILE A 84 -0.39 2.05 -6.38
N GLU A 85 -0.95 1.50 -7.44
CA GLU A 85 -1.66 2.27 -8.46
C GLU A 85 -3.16 2.21 -8.23
N VAL A 86 -3.80 3.37 -8.24
CA VAL A 86 -5.26 3.51 -8.26
C VAL A 86 -5.68 4.06 -9.62
N ARG A 87 -6.61 3.35 -10.30
CA ARG A 87 -7.25 3.79 -11.54
C ARG A 87 -8.75 3.93 -11.33
N ASP A 88 -9.31 5.08 -11.67
CA ASP A 88 -10.75 5.35 -11.57
C ASP A 88 -11.35 4.93 -10.20
N ASP A 89 -10.64 5.30 -9.13
CA ASP A 89 -10.96 4.94 -7.73
C ASP A 89 -10.95 3.43 -7.43
N VAL A 90 -10.16 2.63 -8.15
CA VAL A 90 -9.95 1.20 -7.91
C VAL A 90 -8.46 0.93 -7.70
N PHE A 91 -8.11 0.20 -6.64
CA PHE A 91 -6.74 -0.30 -6.43
C PHE A 91 -6.40 -1.31 -7.54
N ALA A 92 -5.59 -0.88 -8.51
CA ALA A 92 -5.43 -1.60 -9.78
C ALA A 92 -4.19 -2.50 -9.78
N THR A 93 -3.04 -1.98 -9.36
CA THR A 93 -1.78 -2.73 -9.34
C THR A 93 -0.95 -2.35 -8.12
N VAL A 94 0.03 -3.20 -7.81
CA VAL A 94 1.03 -2.94 -6.79
C VAL A 94 2.37 -3.54 -7.21
N VAL A 95 3.46 -2.78 -7.07
CA VAL A 95 4.81 -3.18 -7.44
C VAL A 95 5.82 -2.68 -6.42
N GLU A 96 6.92 -3.40 -6.24
CA GLU A 96 8.01 -2.94 -5.37
C GLU A 96 8.68 -1.70 -5.98
N ASP A 97 9.04 -0.73 -5.14
CA ASP A 97 9.78 0.46 -5.59
C ASP A 97 11.27 0.16 -5.66
N THR A 98 11.74 -0.20 -6.85
CA THR A 98 13.17 -0.45 -7.11
C THR A 98 13.93 0.80 -7.57
N SER A 99 13.35 1.99 -7.48
CA SER A 99 13.95 3.22 -8.03
C SER A 99 15.11 3.77 -7.21
N GLY A 100 15.21 3.40 -5.92
CA GLY A 100 16.19 3.95 -4.99
C GLY A 100 15.95 5.43 -4.62
N GLN A 101 14.80 6.00 -4.98
CA GLN A 101 14.48 7.41 -4.69
C GLN A 101 13.98 7.63 -3.26
N GLY A 102 13.64 6.56 -2.54
CA GLY A 102 13.14 6.62 -1.17
C GLY A 102 11.73 7.21 -1.08
N TYR A 103 11.39 7.68 0.12
CA TYR A 103 10.09 8.25 0.41
C TYR A 103 9.86 9.58 -0.31
N TRP A 104 8.70 9.71 -0.94
CA TRP A 104 8.18 10.96 -1.50
C TRP A 104 7.80 11.92 -0.37
N GLN A 105 7.83 13.21 -0.67
CA GLN A 105 7.35 14.25 0.26
C GLN A 105 5.85 14.10 0.54
N GLU A 106 5.09 13.70 -0.48
CA GLU A 106 3.67 13.37 -0.39
C GLU A 106 3.50 11.86 -0.64
N PHE A 107 2.74 11.16 0.22
CA PHE A 107 2.55 9.71 0.12
C PHE A 107 1.81 9.25 -1.15
N TRP A 108 1.36 10.18 -2.00
CA TRP A 108 0.68 9.89 -3.26
C TRP A 108 0.88 11.04 -4.25
N ARG A 109 0.70 10.76 -5.55
CA ARG A 109 0.76 11.76 -6.63
C ARG A 109 -0.14 11.36 -7.81
N VAL A 110 -0.66 12.36 -8.53
CA VAL A 110 -1.34 12.16 -9.81
C VAL A 110 -0.29 11.85 -10.88
N ALA A 111 -0.60 10.90 -11.77
CA ALA A 111 0.34 10.39 -12.78
C ALA A 111 -0.24 10.39 -14.20
#